data_AF-A0A7J3BEK0-F1
#
_entry.id   AF-A0A7J3BEK0-F1
#
_cell.length_a   1.000
_cell.length_b   1.000
_cell.length_c   1.000
_cell.angle_alpha   90.00
_cell.angle_beta   90.00
_cell.angle_gamma   90.00
#
_symmetry.space_group_name_H-M   'P 1'
#
loop_
_entity.id
_entity.type
_entity.pdbx_description
1 polymer ?
#
loop_
_entity_poly.entity_id
_entity_poly.type
_entity_poly.pdbx_seq_one_letter_code
_entity_poly.pdbx_strand_id
1 'polypeptide(L)'
;FIERIRRNGVRIELTLRVGDLEEKVIGVGSSRLILTHPYEIVVRKSSYVCERTLMICANKAAADLSREFVSQLVDPSVRVSITIEA
;
A
#
# COMPACT_ATOMS: atom_id res chain seq x y z
N PHE A 1 4.21 -14.69 -3.46
CA PHE A 1 3.96 -13.24 -3.44
C PHE A 1 5.26 -12.42 -3.27
N ILE A 2 5.97 -12.53 -2.13
CA ILE A 2 7.16 -11.72 -1.82
C ILE A 2 8.24 -11.74 -2.92
N GLU A 3 8.57 -12.93 -3.44
CA GLU A 3 9.56 -13.07 -4.52
C GLU A 3 9.17 -12.30 -5.80
N ARG A 4 7.87 -12.15 -6.06
CA ARG A 4 7.35 -11.45 -7.24
C ARG A 4 7.51 -9.94 -7.10
N ILE A 5 7.14 -9.38 -5.95
CA ILE A 5 7.26 -7.93 -5.70
C ILE A 5 8.72 -7.47 -5.53
N ARG A 6 9.65 -8.39 -5.24
CA ARG A 6 11.10 -8.12 -5.25
C ARG A 6 11.71 -8.09 -6.66
N ARG A 7 10.90 -8.04 -7.72
CA ARG A 7 11.39 -7.79 -9.09
C ARG A 7 11.13 -6.34 -9.49
N ASN A 8 12.08 -5.75 -10.20
CA ASN A 8 11.96 -4.35 -10.64
C ASN A 8 10.79 -4.18 -11.61
N GLY A 9 9.98 -3.15 -11.38
CA GLY A 9 8.92 -2.75 -12.30
C GLY A 9 7.67 -3.64 -12.31
N VAL A 10 7.61 -4.68 -11.45
CA VAL A 10 6.38 -5.46 -11.27
C VAL A 10 5.30 -4.54 -10.73
N ARG A 11 4.17 -4.45 -11.43
CA ARG A 11 3.03 -3.65 -10.98
C ARG A 11 2.43 -4.29 -9.73
N ILE A 12 2.17 -3.47 -8.72
CA ILE A 12 1.49 -3.87 -7.48
C ILE A 12 0.23 -3.02 -7.37
N GLU A 13 -0.90 -3.67 -7.13
CA GLU A 13 -2.18 -3.03 -6.80
C GLU A 13 -2.51 -3.33 -5.33
N LEU A 14 -2.70 -2.26 -4.56
CA LEU A 14 -3.18 -2.29 -3.19
C LEU A 14 -4.62 -1.77 -3.19
N THR A 15 -5.54 -2.58 -2.70
CA THR A 15 -6.94 -2.20 -2.51
C THR A 15 -7.24 -2.13 -1.02
N LEU A 16 -7.68 -0.96 -0.56
CA LEU A 16 -8.15 -0.71 0.79
C LEU A 16 -9.68 -0.58 0.76
N ARG A 17 -10.39 -1.38 1.56
CA ARG A 17 -11.85 -1.34 1.62
C ARG A 17 -12.36 -1.12 3.04
N VAL A 18 -13.33 -0.22 3.17
CA VAL A 18 -14.01 0.11 4.43
C VAL A 18 -15.50 0.28 4.13
N GLY A 19 -16.34 -0.61 4.66
CA GLY A 19 -17.75 -0.67 4.27
C GLY A 19 -17.88 -0.83 2.75
N ASP A 20 -18.62 0.09 2.12
CA ASP A 20 -18.81 0.15 0.67
C ASP A 20 -17.77 1.04 -0.06
N LEU A 21 -16.86 1.68 0.68
CA LEU A 21 -15.83 2.54 0.12
C LEU A 21 -14.57 1.74 -0.23
N GLU A 22 -13.96 2.08 -1.37
CA GLU A 22 -12.77 1.42 -1.88
C GLU A 22 -11.74 2.43 -2.38
N GLU A 23 -10.48 2.25 -1.96
CA GLU A 23 -9.34 2.99 -2.46
C GLU A 23 -8.34 2.05 -3.11
N LYS A 24 -8.02 2.32 -4.38
CA LYS A 24 -6.99 1.60 -5.13
C LYS A 24 -5.73 2.44 -5.26
N VAL A 25 -4.59 1.83 -4.90
CA VAL A 25 -3.26 2.41 -5.01
C VAL A 25 -2.40 1.51 -5.89
N ILE A 26 -1.80 2.10 -6.92
CA ILE A 26 -0.98 1.40 -7.91
C ILE A 26 0.46 1.89 -7.75
N GLY A 27 1.42 0.98 -7.79
CA GLY A 27 2.84 1.28 -7.75
C GLY A 27 3.63 0.09 -8.26
N VAL A 28 4.92 0.04 -7.92
CA VAL A 28 5.80 -0.99 -8.44
C VAL A 28 6.66 -1.65 -7.37
N GLY A 29 6.99 -2.90 -7.63
CA GLY A 29 7.99 -3.69 -6.94
C GLY A 29 9.43 -3.25 -7.27
N SER A 30 10.36 -3.69 -6.44
CA SER A 30 11.79 -3.45 -6.63
C SER A 30 12.63 -4.55 -6.00
N SER A 31 13.75 -4.89 -6.62
CA SER A 31 14.75 -5.79 -6.03
C SER A 31 15.37 -5.27 -4.74
N ARG A 32 15.22 -3.97 -4.45
CA ARG A 32 15.69 -3.35 -3.21
C ARG A 32 14.75 -3.56 -2.02
N LEU A 33 13.52 -4.06 -2.23
CA LEU A 33 12.56 -4.27 -1.13
C LEU A 33 13.09 -5.31 -0.13
N ILE A 34 13.00 -4.95 1.15
CA ILE A 34 13.54 -5.74 2.28
C ILE A 34 12.41 -6.52 2.97
N LEU A 35 11.29 -5.86 3.31
CA LEU A 35 10.06 -6.48 3.82
C LEU A 35 10.26 -7.28 5.13
N THR A 36 11.12 -6.80 6.02
CA THR A 36 11.47 -7.48 7.29
C THR A 36 10.75 -6.92 8.50
N HIS A 37 10.06 -5.78 8.38
CA HIS A 37 9.41 -5.17 9.54
C HIS A 37 8.20 -5.98 10.01
N PRO A 38 8.11 -6.34 11.31
CA PRO A 38 7.10 -7.28 11.80
C PRO A 38 5.67 -6.71 11.90
N TYR A 39 5.52 -5.38 11.97
CA TYR A 39 4.23 -4.75 12.30
C TYR A 39 3.76 -3.66 11.33
N GLU A 40 4.62 -3.21 10.40
CA GLU A 40 4.34 -2.01 9.62
C GLU A 40 4.57 -2.25 8.14
N ILE A 41 3.67 -1.67 7.34
CA ILE A 41 3.74 -1.66 5.89
C ILE A 41 3.62 -0.22 5.41
N VAL A 42 4.50 0.19 4.50
CA VAL A 42 4.54 1.55 3.96
C VAL A 42 4.51 1.50 2.43
N VAL A 43 3.58 2.26 1.86
CA VAL A 43 3.50 2.55 0.42
C VAL A 43 4.11 3.92 0.17
N ARG A 44 4.97 4.05 -0.85
CA ARG A 44 5.72 5.28 -1.12
C ARG A 44 5.49 5.78 -2.54
N LYS A 45 5.24 7.09 -2.68
CA LYS A 45 5.28 7.78 -3.99
C LYS A 45 6.72 7.92 -4.51
N SER A 46 7.71 8.02 -3.61
CA SER A 46 9.13 8.06 -3.99
C SER A 46 9.70 6.66 -4.24
N SER A 47 10.94 6.62 -4.73
CA SER A 47 11.71 5.39 -4.91
C SER A 47 12.56 4.99 -3.69
N TYR A 48 12.36 5.64 -2.54
CA TYR A 48 13.07 5.31 -1.31
C TYR A 48 12.60 3.96 -0.75
N VAL A 49 13.53 3.17 -0.22
CA VAL A 49 13.25 1.84 0.32
C VAL A 49 13.80 1.72 1.74
N CYS A 50 12.99 1.12 2.61
CA CYS A 50 13.36 0.72 3.96
C CYS A 50 12.66 -0.63 4.27
N GLU A 51 12.91 -1.17 5.45
CA GLU A 51 12.39 -2.47 5.93
C GLU A 51 10.86 -2.61 5.84
N ARG A 52 10.14 -1.49 5.92
CA ARG A 52 8.67 -1.40 5.90
C ARG A 52 8.07 -1.24 4.51
N THR A 53 8.88 -0.94 3.49
CA THR A 53 8.37 -0.55 2.18
C THR A 53 7.78 -1.76 1.44
N LEU A 54 6.49 -1.72 1.11
CA LEU A 54 5.81 -2.74 0.28
C LEU A 54 5.93 -2.46 -1.22
N MET A 55 5.84 -1.18 -1.60
CA MET A 55 5.88 -0.74 -2.99
C MET A 55 6.38 0.70 -3.07
N ILE A 56 6.97 1.03 -4.21
CA ILE A 56 7.51 2.36 -4.53
C ILE A 56 6.82 2.95 -5.75
N CYS A 57 7.07 4.23 -6.02
CA CYS A 57 6.49 4.96 -7.17
C CYS A 57 4.96 4.83 -7.24
N ALA A 58 4.29 4.87 -6.09
CA ALA A 58 2.85 4.78 -6.00
C ALA A 58 2.16 6.02 -6.61
N ASN A 59 1.00 5.83 -7.23
CA ASN A 59 0.18 6.92 -7.77
C ASN A 59 -0.50 7.77 -6.68
N LYS A 60 -0.73 7.20 -5.50
CA LYS A 60 -1.36 7.84 -4.35
C LYS A 60 -0.49 7.77 -3.09
N ALA A 61 -0.54 8.83 -2.29
CA ALA A 61 -0.17 8.85 -0.88
C ALA A 61 -1.42 8.99 0.00
N ALA A 62 -1.25 9.00 1.33
CA ALA A 62 -2.35 9.22 2.27
C ALA A 62 -3.15 10.51 1.99
N ALA A 63 -2.48 11.57 1.53
CA ALA A 63 -3.13 12.84 1.17
C ALA A 63 -4.00 12.77 -0.09
N ASP A 64 -3.81 11.75 -0.93
CA ASP A 64 -4.55 11.52 -2.18
C ASP A 64 -5.78 10.61 -1.98
N LEU A 65 -5.99 10.07 -0.76
CA LEU A 65 -7.18 9.28 -0.43
C LEU A 65 -8.41 10.19 -0.31
N SER A 66 -9.57 9.68 -0.72
CA SER A 66 -10.83 10.43 -0.62
C SER A 66 -11.16 10.79 0.83
N ARG A 67 -11.75 11.97 1.02
CA ARG A 67 -12.13 12.46 2.35
C ARG A 67 -13.20 11.59 3.02
N GLU A 68 -14.08 10.99 2.22
CA GLU A 68 -15.10 10.05 2.68
C GLU A 68 -14.47 8.73 3.20
N PHE A 69 -13.45 8.21 2.52
CA PHE A 69 -12.72 7.04 3.01
C PHE A 69 -11.99 7.36 4.31
N VAL A 70 -11.26 8.48 4.35
CA VAL A 70 -10.49 8.90 5.53
C VAL A 70 -11.40 9.18 6.73
N SER A 71 -12.60 9.74 6.53
CA SER A 71 -13.52 10.01 7.64
C SER A 71 -14.01 8.74 8.32
N GLN A 72 -14.17 7.63 7.60
CA GLN A 72 -14.52 6.34 8.22
C GLN A 72 -13.38 5.76 9.08
N LEU A 73 -12.12 6.01 8.71
CA LEU A 73 -10.96 5.51 9.48
C LEU A 73 -10.77 6.16 10.85
N VAL A 74 -11.49 7.26 11.13
CA VAL A 74 -11.40 7.95 12.42
C VAL A 74 -12.01 7.12 13.55
N ASP A 75 -12.99 6.27 13.24
CA ASP A 75 -13.61 5.37 14.22
C ASP A 75 -12.71 4.14 14.49
N PRO A 76 -12.24 3.93 15.73
CA PRO A 76 -11.35 2.82 16.05
C PRO A 76 -12.02 1.43 15.96
N SER A 77 -13.36 1.36 15.87
CA SER A 77 -14.09 0.11 15.68
C SER A 77 -14.10 -0.36 14.22
N VAL A 78 -13.80 0.55 13.28
CA VAL A 78 -13.79 0.28 11.85
C VAL A 78 -12.64 -0.65 11.49
N ARG A 79 -12.94 -1.63 10.64
CA ARG A 79 -11.96 -2.56 10.09
C ARG A 79 -11.70 -2.24 8.62
N VAL A 80 -10.42 -2.15 8.28
CA VAL A 80 -9.96 -2.01 6.90
C VAL A 80 -9.59 -3.37 6.36
N SER A 81 -10.20 -3.76 5.25
CA SER A 81 -9.76 -4.92 4.48
C SER A 81 -8.67 -4.47 3.50
N ILE A 82 -7.56 -5.20 3.48
CA ILE A 82 -6.41 -4.90 2.62
C ILE A 82 -6.18 -6.08 1.69
N THR A 83 -6.23 -5.83 0.39
CA THR A 83 -5.91 -6.82 -0.66
C THR A 83 -4.70 -6.33 -1.44
N ILE A 84 -3.74 -7.22 -1.69
CA ILE A 84 -2.52 -6.91 -2.43
C ILE A 84 -2.36 -7.90 -3.58
N GLU A 85 -2.21 -7.37 -4.79
CA GLU A 85 -2.05 -8.13 -6.02
C GLU A 85 -0.78 -7.67 -6.74
N ALA A 86 0.00 -8.62 -7.26
CA ALA A 86 1.27 -8.37 -7.94
C ALA A 86 1.49 -9.38 -9.05
#